data_AF-A0A838LJI2-F1
#
_entry.id   AF-A0A838LJI2-F1
#
_cell.length_a   1.000
_cell.length_b   1.000
_cell.length_c   1.000
_cell.angle_alpha   90.00
_cell.angle_beta   90.00
_cell.angle_gamma   90.00
#
_symmetry.space_group_name_H-M   'P 1'
#
loop_
_entity.id
_entity.type
_entity.pdbx_description
1 polymer ?
#
loop_
_entity_poly.entity_id
_entity_poly.type
_entity_poly.pdbx_seq_one_letter_code
_entity_poly.pdbx_strand_id
1 'polypeptide(L)'
;MPKPTKGPRLGGSPSHQRLILANLATQLFEHGRITTTESRARALRPHAEKLITKAKKGDLHNRREVLKTIRDKSVVHTLFTEIAPTFSERPGGYTRITKIGPRKGDNAPMAVIELVTEAYKPSAPKAKKKAAAAPVAEPVVAEDVLVEDVAEETAAEEASEETVVAVEGVDTDVFEETEGGTSGKYAGSSVPLEDASKAPEGFPIKGNEDSQKYHTPDSQWFEQTVADVWFDSEESAAAAGFTKAGE
;
A
#
# COMPACT_ATOMS: atom_id res chain seq x y z
N MET A 1 -11.86 -8.13 7.25
CA MET A 1 -11.40 -9.45 6.75
C MET A 1 -12.43 -10.06 5.79
N PRO A 2 -12.17 -11.13 5.02
CA PRO A 2 -13.25 -11.91 4.37
C PRO A 2 -14.11 -12.65 5.42
N LYS A 3 -15.32 -13.07 5.04
CA LYS A 3 -16.21 -13.85 5.91
C LYS A 3 -15.52 -15.18 6.29
N PRO A 4 -15.39 -15.53 7.58
CA PRO A 4 -14.78 -16.79 7.98
C PRO A 4 -15.59 -17.98 7.45
N THR A 5 -14.92 -19.12 7.18
CA THR A 5 -15.62 -20.32 6.72
C THR A 5 -16.53 -20.87 7.83
N LYS A 6 -17.64 -21.50 7.45
CA LYS A 6 -18.42 -22.35 8.37
C LYS A 6 -17.89 -23.78 8.26
N GLY A 7 -17.78 -24.49 9.38
CA GLY A 7 -17.20 -25.83 9.42
C GLY A 7 -15.66 -25.85 9.36
N PRO A 8 -15.05 -27.02 9.05
CA PRO A 8 -13.60 -27.23 9.06
C PRO A 8 -12.80 -26.24 8.22
N ARG A 9 -11.52 -26.06 8.59
CA ARG A 9 -10.56 -25.18 7.90
C ARG A 9 -9.80 -25.95 6.81
N LEU A 10 -9.43 -25.25 5.74
CA LEU A 10 -8.59 -25.84 4.68
C LEU A 10 -7.19 -26.16 5.25
N GLY A 11 -6.71 -27.39 5.08
CA GLY A 11 -5.44 -27.82 5.68
C GLY A 11 -5.53 -28.14 7.18
N GLY A 12 -6.73 -28.31 7.74
CA GLY A 12 -6.96 -28.74 9.12
C GLY A 12 -6.96 -27.61 10.14
N SER A 13 -6.00 -26.68 10.08
CA SER A 13 -5.86 -25.60 11.07
C SER A 13 -6.07 -24.18 10.48
N PRO A 14 -6.44 -23.18 11.31
CA PRO A 14 -6.56 -21.79 10.86
C PRO A 14 -5.23 -21.18 10.38
N SER A 15 -4.09 -21.58 10.96
CA SER A 15 -2.77 -21.13 10.54
C SER A 15 -2.40 -21.70 9.16
N HIS A 16 -2.61 -23.00 8.95
CA HIS A 16 -2.34 -23.64 7.66
C HIS A 16 -3.26 -23.08 6.55
N GLN A 17 -4.54 -22.83 6.84
CA GLN A 17 -5.44 -22.19 5.87
C GLN A 17 -4.91 -20.80 5.41
N ARG A 18 -4.34 -20.00 6.31
CA ARG A 18 -3.77 -18.69 5.93
C ARG A 18 -2.58 -18.84 4.97
N LEU A 19 -1.70 -19.81 5.23
CA LEU A 19 -0.54 -20.09 4.37
C LEU A 19 -0.98 -20.63 3.00
N ILE A 20 -1.94 -21.55 2.96
CA ILE A 20 -2.51 -22.07 1.70
C ILE A 20 -3.11 -20.93 0.86
N LEU A 21 -3.88 -20.02 1.47
CA LEU A 21 -4.49 -18.90 0.75
C LEU A 21 -3.47 -17.85 0.30
N ALA A 22 -2.41 -17.60 1.08
CA ALA A 22 -1.32 -16.73 0.67
C ALA A 22 -0.57 -17.30 -0.54
N ASN A 23 -0.14 -18.58 -0.47
CA ASN A 23 0.60 -19.21 -1.57
C ASN A 23 -0.23 -19.31 -2.86
N LEU A 24 -1.53 -19.64 -2.75
CA LEU A 24 -2.44 -19.65 -3.90
C LEU A 24 -2.68 -18.24 -4.48
N ALA A 25 -2.64 -17.19 -3.66
CA ALA A 25 -2.73 -15.82 -4.15
C ALA A 25 -1.45 -15.39 -4.89
N THR A 26 -0.26 -15.75 -4.35
CA THR A 26 1.02 -15.55 -5.02
C THR A 26 1.02 -16.21 -6.41
N GLN A 27 0.71 -17.50 -6.49
CA GLN A 27 0.66 -18.25 -7.75
C GLN A 27 -0.38 -17.71 -8.75
N LEU A 28 -1.52 -17.20 -8.26
CA LEU A 28 -2.54 -16.59 -9.12
C LEU A 28 -2.06 -15.27 -9.74
N PHE A 29 -1.27 -14.47 -9.02
CA PHE A 29 -0.73 -13.21 -9.55
C PHE A 29 0.54 -13.42 -10.38
N GLU A 30 1.34 -14.44 -10.08
CA GLU A 30 2.54 -14.83 -10.83
C GLU A 30 2.19 -15.43 -12.21
N HIS A 31 1.15 -16.27 -12.29
CA HIS A 31 0.79 -16.99 -13.53
C HIS A 31 -0.51 -16.50 -14.19
N GLY A 32 -1.28 -15.63 -13.53
CA GLY A 32 -2.61 -15.17 -13.96
C GLY A 32 -3.73 -16.22 -13.92
N ARG A 33 -3.39 -17.52 -13.90
CA ARG A 33 -4.31 -18.66 -14.03
C ARG A 33 -3.78 -19.89 -13.30
N ILE A 34 -4.59 -20.48 -12.40
CA ILE A 34 -4.22 -21.70 -11.66
C ILE A 34 -5.36 -22.73 -11.61
N THR A 35 -5.00 -24.02 -11.62
CA THR A 35 -5.94 -25.14 -11.50
C THR A 35 -5.89 -25.71 -10.08
N THR A 36 -7.03 -25.75 -9.38
CA THR A 36 -7.10 -26.22 -7.98
C THR A 36 -8.45 -26.87 -7.67
N THR A 37 -8.71 -27.26 -6.43
CA THR A 37 -10.04 -27.80 -6.05
C THR A 37 -11.08 -26.67 -5.98
N GLU A 38 -12.34 -26.96 -6.32
CA GLU A 38 -13.43 -25.97 -6.28
C GLU A 38 -13.54 -25.29 -4.90
N SER A 39 -13.33 -26.05 -3.82
CA SER A 39 -13.31 -25.55 -2.44
C SER A 39 -12.21 -24.51 -2.18
N ARG A 40 -11.00 -24.72 -2.71
CA ARG A 40 -9.87 -23.78 -2.59
C ARG A 40 -10.09 -22.55 -3.45
N ALA A 41 -10.53 -22.72 -4.69
CA ALA A 41 -10.84 -21.61 -5.60
C ALA A 41 -11.90 -20.67 -5.01
N ARG A 42 -13.02 -21.22 -4.49
CA ARG A 42 -14.08 -20.44 -3.83
C ARG A 42 -13.59 -19.69 -2.60
N ALA A 43 -12.67 -20.27 -1.81
CA ALA A 43 -12.07 -19.61 -0.65
C ALA A 43 -11.04 -18.52 -1.04
N LEU A 44 -10.36 -18.69 -2.18
CA LEU A 44 -9.36 -17.75 -2.68
C LEU A 44 -9.97 -16.45 -3.20
N ARG A 45 -11.10 -16.50 -3.92
CA ARG A 45 -11.78 -15.31 -4.49
C ARG A 45 -11.86 -14.10 -3.55
N PRO A 46 -12.52 -14.16 -2.37
CA PRO A 46 -12.65 -13.01 -1.48
C PRO A 46 -11.34 -12.61 -0.78
N HIS A 47 -10.25 -13.36 -0.97
CA HIS A 47 -8.91 -13.02 -0.52
C HIS A 47 -8.16 -12.27 -1.63
N ALA A 48 -8.05 -12.87 -2.82
CA ALA A 48 -7.41 -12.27 -4.00
C ALA A 48 -8.08 -10.96 -4.43
N GLU A 49 -9.42 -10.90 -4.48
CA GLU A 49 -10.15 -9.68 -4.85
C GLU A 49 -9.87 -8.52 -3.88
N LYS A 50 -9.58 -8.80 -2.60
CA LYS A 50 -9.22 -7.76 -1.61
C LYS A 50 -7.77 -7.30 -1.76
N LEU A 51 -6.85 -8.17 -2.15
CA LEU A 51 -5.47 -7.80 -2.46
C LEU A 51 -5.41 -6.90 -3.70
N ILE A 52 -6.14 -7.23 -4.77
CA ILE A 52 -6.29 -6.37 -5.96
C ILE A 52 -6.94 -5.03 -5.59
N THR A 53 -7.98 -5.02 -4.75
CA THR A 53 -8.63 -3.77 -4.30
C THR A 53 -7.67 -2.87 -3.50
N LYS A 54 -6.75 -3.43 -2.73
CA LYS A 54 -5.68 -2.67 -2.06
C LYS A 54 -4.65 -2.17 -3.05
N ALA A 55 -4.22 -3.01 -3.98
CA ALA A 55 -3.22 -2.65 -5.00
C ALA A 55 -3.69 -1.49 -5.90
N LYS A 56 -4.98 -1.50 -6.28
CA LYS A 56 -5.65 -0.41 -7.03
C LYS A 56 -5.60 0.97 -6.35
N LYS A 57 -5.38 1.04 -5.03
CA LYS A 57 -5.19 2.32 -4.32
C LYS A 57 -3.77 2.89 -4.44
N GLY A 58 -2.78 2.09 -4.84
CA GLY A 58 -1.42 2.52 -5.14
C GLY A 58 -0.51 2.90 -3.95
N ASP A 59 -1.07 3.33 -2.82
CA ASP A 59 -0.31 3.93 -1.72
C ASP A 59 0.67 2.98 -0.98
N LEU A 60 1.63 3.58 -0.26
CA LEU A 60 2.66 2.87 0.50
C LEU A 60 2.08 2.02 1.65
N HIS A 61 0.96 2.46 2.23
CA HIS A 61 0.30 1.73 3.31
C HIS A 61 -0.26 0.38 2.82
N ASN A 62 -0.98 0.39 1.70
CA ASN A 62 -1.55 -0.78 1.05
C ASN A 62 -0.44 -1.72 0.55
N ARG A 63 0.69 -1.22 0.04
CA ARG A 63 1.88 -2.06 -0.24
C ARG A 63 2.37 -2.79 1.00
N ARG A 64 2.55 -2.08 2.13
CA ARG A 64 2.91 -2.68 3.43
C ARG A 64 1.85 -3.65 3.94
N GLU A 65 0.56 -3.41 3.70
CA GLU A 65 -0.51 -4.34 4.07
C GLU A 65 -0.56 -5.61 3.22
N VAL A 66 -0.26 -5.52 1.92
CA VAL A 66 -0.17 -6.69 1.03
C VAL A 66 1.03 -7.55 1.41
N LEU A 67 2.18 -6.94 1.75
CA LEU A 67 3.39 -7.63 2.19
C LEU A 67 3.21 -8.47 3.48
N LYS A 68 2.22 -8.15 4.33
CA LYS A 68 1.83 -8.99 5.48
C LYS A 68 1.27 -10.36 5.05
N THR A 69 0.84 -10.49 3.80
CA THR A 69 0.21 -11.71 3.23
C THR A 69 1.11 -12.36 2.19
N ILE A 70 1.48 -11.63 1.13
CA ILE A 70 2.36 -12.09 0.06
C ILE A 70 3.78 -11.62 0.41
N ARG A 71 4.68 -12.57 0.69
CA ARG A 71 6.07 -12.28 1.09
C ARG A 71 6.99 -11.97 -0.10
N ASP A 72 6.62 -12.40 -1.30
CA ASP A 72 7.42 -12.21 -2.50
C ASP A 72 7.30 -10.76 -3.01
N LYS A 73 8.43 -10.07 -3.07
CA LYS A 73 8.51 -8.68 -3.54
C LYS A 73 8.27 -8.56 -5.05
N SER A 74 8.63 -9.58 -5.84
CA SER A 74 8.44 -9.58 -7.30
C SER A 74 6.95 -9.62 -7.66
N VAL A 75 6.21 -10.56 -7.08
CA VAL A 75 4.76 -10.70 -7.27
C VAL A 75 4.00 -9.47 -6.73
N VAL A 76 4.48 -8.84 -5.64
CA VAL A 76 3.90 -7.57 -5.16
C VAL A 76 4.21 -6.41 -6.11
N HIS A 77 5.36 -6.38 -6.79
CA HIS A 77 5.64 -5.41 -7.83
C HIS A 77 4.64 -5.56 -8.99
N THR A 78 4.59 -6.73 -9.65
CA THR A 78 3.65 -7.06 -10.74
C THR A 78 2.19 -6.77 -10.37
N LEU A 79 1.78 -7.06 -9.14
CA LEU A 79 0.42 -6.77 -8.66
C LEU A 79 0.08 -5.27 -8.70
N PHE A 80 1.03 -4.39 -8.39
CA PHE A 80 0.83 -2.94 -8.36
C PHE A 80 1.15 -2.25 -9.70
N THR A 81 2.07 -2.76 -10.51
CA THR A 81 2.49 -2.14 -11.77
C THR A 81 1.70 -2.61 -12.99
N GLU A 82 1.32 -3.89 -13.04
CA GLU A 82 0.65 -4.48 -14.20
C GLU A 82 -0.81 -4.80 -13.90
N ILE A 83 -1.07 -5.57 -12.84
CA ILE A 83 -2.41 -6.12 -12.57
C ILE A 83 -3.39 -5.04 -12.09
N ALA A 84 -2.97 -4.16 -11.17
CA ALA A 84 -3.84 -3.15 -10.58
C ALA A 84 -4.33 -2.09 -11.59
N PRO A 85 -3.48 -1.52 -12.49
CA PRO A 85 -3.93 -0.59 -13.52
C PRO A 85 -4.95 -1.20 -14.49
N THR A 86 -4.79 -2.47 -14.90
CA THR A 86 -5.76 -3.19 -15.75
C THR A 86 -7.16 -3.29 -15.11
N PHE A 87 -7.26 -3.19 -13.78
CA PHE A 87 -8.50 -3.24 -13.03
C PHE A 87 -8.99 -1.88 -12.50
N SER A 88 -8.40 -0.77 -12.95
CA SER A 88 -8.73 0.61 -12.57
C SER A 88 -10.21 0.98 -12.80
N GLU A 89 -10.80 0.58 -13.92
CA GLU A 89 -12.22 0.87 -14.24
C GLU A 89 -13.22 -0.12 -13.60
N ARG A 90 -12.76 -1.32 -13.25
CA ARG A 90 -13.62 -2.43 -12.82
C ARG A 90 -13.98 -2.31 -11.31
N PRO A 91 -15.25 -2.22 -10.91
CA PRO A 91 -15.66 -2.13 -9.50
C PRO A 91 -15.83 -3.51 -8.85
N GLY A 92 -14.80 -4.35 -8.91
CA GLY A 92 -14.79 -5.70 -8.34
C GLY A 92 -15.06 -6.84 -9.34
N GLY A 93 -15.01 -8.08 -8.87
CA GLY A 93 -15.14 -9.27 -9.73
C GLY A 93 -13.93 -9.47 -10.65
N TYR A 94 -12.71 -9.28 -10.13
CA TYR A 94 -11.45 -9.41 -10.87
C TYR A 94 -11.04 -10.85 -11.18
N THR A 95 -11.71 -11.84 -10.56
CA THR A 95 -11.39 -13.27 -10.72
C THR A 95 -12.60 -14.04 -11.25
N ARG A 96 -12.34 -14.98 -12.16
CA ARG A 96 -13.30 -15.93 -12.72
C ARG A 96 -12.99 -17.33 -12.20
N ILE A 97 -14.03 -18.12 -11.90
CA ILE A 97 -13.90 -19.57 -11.63
C ILE A 97 -14.62 -20.32 -12.74
N THR A 98 -13.89 -21.22 -13.40
CA THR A 98 -14.40 -22.13 -14.40
C THR A 98 -14.27 -23.55 -13.86
N LYS A 99 -15.39 -24.29 -13.76
CA LYS A 99 -15.39 -25.67 -13.29
C LYS A 99 -14.78 -26.60 -14.34
N ILE A 100 -14.05 -27.61 -13.88
CA ILE A 100 -13.45 -28.65 -14.73
C ILE A 100 -13.91 -30.03 -14.21
N GLY A 101 -13.78 -31.07 -15.04
CA GLY A 101 -14.03 -32.45 -14.63
C GLY A 101 -13.25 -32.85 -13.36
N PRO A 102 -13.76 -33.81 -12.58
CA PRO A 102 -13.16 -34.18 -11.31
C PRO A 102 -11.79 -34.83 -11.47
N ARG A 103 -10.95 -34.74 -10.43
CA ARG A 103 -9.61 -35.33 -10.44
C ARG A 103 -9.66 -36.86 -10.38
N LYS A 104 -8.92 -37.52 -11.27
CA LYS A 104 -8.70 -38.98 -11.24
C LYS A 104 -7.99 -39.38 -9.93
N GLY A 105 -8.54 -40.36 -9.22
CA GLY A 105 -8.02 -40.88 -7.95
C GLY A 105 -8.97 -40.62 -6.79
N ASP A 106 -9.15 -39.35 -6.41
CA ASP A 106 -9.99 -38.94 -5.27
C ASP A 106 -11.34 -38.34 -5.66
N ASN A 107 -11.64 -38.26 -6.97
CA ASN A 107 -12.86 -37.66 -7.54
C ASN A 107 -13.13 -36.22 -7.05
N ALA A 108 -12.09 -35.49 -6.62
CA ALA A 108 -12.25 -34.15 -6.09
C ALA A 108 -12.74 -33.18 -7.19
N PRO A 109 -13.76 -32.34 -6.94
CA PRO A 109 -14.23 -31.37 -7.92
C PRO A 109 -13.15 -30.31 -8.16
N MET A 110 -12.70 -30.19 -9.42
CA MET A 110 -11.65 -29.26 -9.82
C MET A 110 -12.23 -28.00 -10.44
N ALA A 111 -11.49 -26.90 -10.34
CA ALA A 111 -11.80 -25.66 -10.99
C ALA A 111 -10.52 -24.88 -11.31
N VAL A 112 -10.53 -24.17 -12.45
CA VAL A 112 -9.56 -23.12 -12.73
C VAL A 112 -10.06 -21.82 -12.13
N ILE A 113 -9.15 -21.08 -11.50
CA ILE A 113 -9.35 -19.68 -11.12
C ILE A 113 -8.33 -18.82 -11.87
N GLU A 114 -8.83 -17.76 -12.50
CA GLU A 114 -8.08 -16.92 -13.43
C GLU A 114 -8.44 -15.44 -13.24
N LEU A 115 -7.49 -14.56 -13.54
CA LEU A 115 -7.71 -13.11 -13.61
C LEU A 115 -8.54 -12.79 -14.86
N VAL A 116 -9.48 -11.84 -14.75
CA VAL A 116 -10.33 -11.43 -15.87
C VAL A 116 -9.54 -10.48 -16.79
N THR A 117 -9.21 -10.91 -18.01
CA THR A 117 -8.53 -10.08 -19.01
C THR A 117 -9.49 -9.26 -19.89
N GLU A 118 -10.79 -9.54 -19.83
CA GLU A 118 -11.81 -8.82 -20.59
C GLU A 118 -11.98 -7.37 -20.10
N ALA A 119 -12.03 -6.42 -21.04
CA ALA A 119 -12.38 -5.03 -20.77
C ALA A 119 -13.70 -4.91 -20.00
N TYR A 120 -13.78 -3.98 -19.03
CA TYR A 120 -14.96 -3.82 -18.21
C TYR A 120 -16.08 -3.11 -18.98
N LYS A 121 -17.05 -3.89 -19.46
CA LYS A 121 -18.30 -3.35 -20.00
C LYS A 121 -19.31 -3.20 -18.86
N PRO A 122 -19.69 -1.97 -18.45
CA PRO A 122 -20.72 -1.79 -17.44
C PRO A 122 -22.06 -2.29 -17.96
N SER A 123 -22.53 -3.42 -17.43
CA SER A 123 -23.93 -3.83 -17.64
C SER A 123 -24.82 -2.79 -16.95
N ALA A 124 -25.72 -2.16 -17.72
CA ALA A 124 -26.75 -1.29 -17.17
C ALA A 124 -27.45 -1.99 -15.99
N PRO A 125 -27.79 -1.26 -14.91
CA PRO A 125 -28.39 -1.86 -13.73
C PRO A 125 -29.75 -2.46 -14.12
N LYS A 126 -29.83 -3.79 -14.13
CA LYS A 126 -31.12 -4.48 -14.24
C LYS A 126 -31.96 -4.07 -13.05
N ALA A 127 -32.93 -3.17 -13.29
CA ALA A 127 -33.90 -2.75 -12.30
C ALA A 127 -34.46 -4.01 -11.64
N LYS A 128 -34.26 -4.14 -10.32
CA LYS A 128 -34.84 -5.23 -9.56
C LYS A 128 -36.35 -5.10 -9.73
N LYS A 129 -37.00 -6.06 -10.41
CA LYS A 129 -38.46 -6.17 -10.39
C LYS A 129 -38.86 -6.26 -8.91
N LYS A 130 -39.36 -5.16 -8.38
CA LYS A 130 -40.02 -5.09 -7.07
C LYS A 130 -41.19 -6.08 -7.19
N ALA A 131 -41.09 -7.23 -6.53
CA ALA A 131 -42.12 -8.25 -6.61
C ALA A 131 -43.42 -7.61 -6.11
N ALA A 132 -44.43 -7.59 -6.97
CA ALA A 132 -45.75 -7.08 -6.60
C ALA A 132 -46.36 -8.01 -5.57
N ALA A 133 -46.45 -7.55 -4.32
CA ALA A 133 -47.44 -8.09 -3.40
C ALA A 133 -48.79 -7.53 -3.82
N ALA A 134 -49.69 -8.42 -4.25
CA ALA A 134 -51.05 -8.06 -4.67
C ALA A 134 -51.90 -7.61 -3.45
N PRO A 135 -52.91 -6.76 -3.66
CA PRO A 135 -53.63 -6.09 -2.57
C PRO A 135 -54.71 -6.98 -1.94
N VAL A 136 -55.07 -6.64 -0.70
CA VAL A 136 -56.35 -7.02 -0.08
C VAL A 136 -56.99 -5.72 0.44
N ALA A 137 -58.15 -5.38 -0.09
CA ALA A 137 -58.99 -4.25 0.34
C ALA A 137 -60.17 -4.82 1.16
N GLU A 138 -60.39 -4.38 2.40
CA GLU A 138 -61.30 -3.27 2.83
C GLU A 138 -62.74 -3.75 3.12
N PRO A 139 -63.63 -2.95 3.76
CA PRO A 139 -63.48 -1.62 4.41
C PRO A 139 -63.73 -1.75 5.95
N VAL A 140 -64.01 -0.75 6.82
CA VAL A 140 -64.22 0.74 6.81
C VAL A 140 -63.52 1.29 8.11
N VAL A 141 -63.40 2.58 8.47
CA VAL A 141 -64.40 3.62 8.82
C VAL A 141 -63.67 5.00 8.84
N ALA A 142 -64.36 6.07 8.42
CA ALA A 142 -63.89 7.48 8.49
C ALA A 142 -63.93 8.03 9.95
N GLU A 143 -63.29 9.12 10.35
CA GLU A 143 -63.41 10.49 9.81
C GLU A 143 -62.33 11.41 10.45
N ASP A 144 -62.11 12.58 9.84
CA ASP A 144 -61.55 13.83 10.41
C ASP A 144 -60.01 13.94 10.70
N VAL A 145 -59.30 15.06 10.43
CA VAL A 145 -59.66 16.44 9.99
C VAL A 145 -58.63 16.97 8.94
N LEU A 146 -59.03 18.01 8.19
CA LEU A 146 -58.25 18.93 7.31
C LEU A 146 -57.10 19.67 8.08
N VAL A 147 -56.15 20.46 7.53
CA VAL A 147 -56.13 21.49 6.45
C VAL A 147 -54.68 21.66 5.87
N GLU A 148 -54.54 22.33 4.72
CA GLU A 148 -53.33 22.93 4.07
C GLU A 148 -52.54 23.90 5.00
N ASP A 149 -51.34 24.44 4.74
CA ASP A 149 -50.66 25.05 3.56
C ASP A 149 -49.19 24.56 3.42
N VAL A 150 -48.54 24.38 2.26
CA VAL A 150 -48.29 25.22 1.06
C VAL A 150 -47.10 26.20 1.20
N ALA A 151 -46.08 25.92 0.36
CA ALA A 151 -45.06 26.80 -0.25
C ALA A 151 -44.00 27.51 0.65
N GLU A 152 -42.69 27.39 0.41
CA GLU A 152 -41.88 28.03 -0.67
C GLU A 152 -41.78 29.56 -0.43
N GLU A 153 -40.61 30.19 -0.31
CA GLU A 153 -39.65 30.46 -1.41
C GLU A 153 -38.36 31.19 -0.92
N THR A 154 -37.26 31.15 -1.72
CA THR A 154 -36.02 32.00 -1.68
C THR A 154 -35.09 31.96 -0.45
N ALA A 155 -33.74 31.96 -0.52
CA ALA A 155 -32.71 32.37 -1.49
C ALA A 155 -32.23 33.85 -1.45
N ALA A 156 -31.06 34.08 -0.83
CA ALA A 156 -30.08 35.18 -0.99
C ALA A 156 -28.93 34.91 0.05
N GLU A 157 -27.63 34.86 -0.30
CA GLU A 157 -26.67 36.00 -0.46
C GLU A 157 -26.17 36.50 0.93
N GLU A 158 -24.89 36.81 1.24
CA GLU A 158 -23.63 37.03 0.51
C GLU A 158 -22.40 36.89 1.46
N ALA A 159 -21.15 36.87 0.92
CA ALA A 159 -19.85 37.33 1.49
C ALA A 159 -19.39 36.88 2.92
N SER A 160 -18.11 36.89 3.34
CA SER A 160 -16.77 37.16 2.77
C SER A 160 -15.76 36.13 3.39
N GLU A 161 -14.42 36.15 3.33
CA GLU A 161 -13.37 37.03 2.76
C GLU A 161 -12.06 36.20 2.58
N GLU A 162 -10.97 36.79 2.08
CA GLU A 162 -9.63 36.17 2.06
C GLU A 162 -8.80 36.51 3.31
N THR A 163 -7.83 35.66 3.68
CA THR A 163 -6.54 36.14 4.24
C THR A 163 -5.40 35.24 3.81
N VAL A 164 -4.46 35.82 3.06
CA VAL A 164 -3.18 35.22 2.68
C VAL A 164 -2.16 35.39 3.80
N VAL A 165 -1.33 34.37 4.04
CA VAL A 165 -0.03 34.53 4.71
C VAL A 165 1.01 33.78 3.89
N ALA A 166 1.81 34.56 3.15
CA ALA A 166 3.06 34.08 2.57
C ALA A 166 4.17 34.16 3.62
N VAL A 167 5.12 33.23 3.59
CA VAL A 167 6.42 33.36 4.23
C VAL A 167 7.46 32.95 3.20
N GLU A 168 8.14 33.92 2.60
CA GLU A 168 9.32 33.70 1.75
C GLU A 168 10.59 33.60 2.61
N GLY A 169 11.62 32.99 2.02
CA GLY A 169 13.00 33.44 2.24
C GLY A 169 13.83 32.71 3.30
N VAL A 170 14.50 31.64 2.88
CA VAL A 170 15.92 31.41 3.27
C VAL A 170 16.67 30.98 2.01
N ASP A 171 17.20 31.97 1.29
CA ASP A 171 18.30 31.80 0.33
C ASP A 171 19.61 32.12 1.06
N THR A 172 20.48 31.12 1.22
CA THR A 172 21.94 31.21 1.45
C THR A 172 22.54 29.82 1.17
N ASP A 173 23.72 29.65 0.57
CA ASP A 173 24.61 30.64 -0.04
C ASP A 173 25.46 30.03 -1.17
N VAL A 174 26.15 30.89 -1.91
CA VAL A 174 27.07 30.53 -3.00
C VAL A 174 28.29 29.75 -2.47
N PHE A 175 28.72 28.73 -3.22
CA PHE A 175 29.97 28.01 -2.95
C PHE A 175 31.18 28.91 -3.22
N GLU A 176 31.95 29.23 -2.18
CA GLU A 176 33.28 29.85 -2.30
C GLU A 176 34.36 28.76 -2.33
N GLU A 177 35.23 28.78 -3.35
CA GLU A 177 36.37 27.87 -3.43
C GLU A 177 37.45 28.29 -2.42
N THR A 178 37.85 27.36 -1.54
CA THR A 178 39.14 27.42 -0.84
C THR A 178 39.90 26.12 -1.08
N GLU A 179 41.23 26.23 -1.22
CA GLU A 179 42.08 25.19 -1.81
C GLU A 179 42.17 23.94 -0.90
N GLY A 180 41.50 22.82 -1.25
CA GLY A 180 41.61 21.62 -0.40
C GLY A 180 40.75 20.39 -0.67
N GLY A 181 40.22 20.17 -1.88
CA GLY A 181 39.73 18.84 -2.29
C GLY A 181 38.37 18.35 -1.74
N THR A 182 37.36 18.35 -2.63
CA THR A 182 36.10 17.59 -2.52
C THR A 182 35.25 17.83 -1.27
N SER A 183 34.58 18.99 -1.22
CA SER A 183 33.47 19.20 -0.26
C SER A 183 32.33 18.20 -0.51
N GLY A 184 31.98 17.47 0.54
CA GLY A 184 30.81 16.61 0.61
C GLY A 184 29.53 17.41 0.87
N LYS A 185 28.49 16.71 1.34
CA LYS A 185 27.15 17.25 1.60
C LYS A 185 27.11 18.36 2.67
N TYR A 186 28.13 18.43 3.53
CA TYR A 186 28.29 19.40 4.61
C TYR A 186 29.65 20.10 4.52
N ALA A 187 29.76 21.32 5.07
CA ALA A 187 31.05 21.99 5.23
C ALA A 187 32.02 21.11 6.07
N GLY A 188 33.29 20.99 5.64
CA GLY A 188 34.27 20.11 6.27
C GLY A 188 34.01 18.60 6.14
N SER A 189 33.06 18.19 5.29
CA SER A 189 32.87 16.77 4.92
C SER A 189 33.48 16.44 3.57
N SER A 190 33.75 15.16 3.32
CA SER A 190 34.20 14.64 2.02
C SER A 190 33.11 13.82 1.31
N VAL A 191 33.26 13.68 -0.02
CA VAL A 191 32.43 12.80 -0.83
C VAL A 191 32.76 11.33 -0.50
N PRO A 192 31.77 10.46 -0.22
CA PRO A 192 32.03 9.04 0.05
C PRO A 192 32.78 8.35 -1.10
N LEU A 193 33.86 7.65 -0.77
CA LEU A 193 34.56 6.74 -1.68
C LEU A 193 33.69 5.52 -2.01
N GLU A 194 33.94 4.87 -3.14
CA GLU A 194 33.20 3.67 -3.58
C GLU A 194 33.26 2.52 -2.55
N ASP A 195 34.31 2.48 -1.73
CA ASP A 195 34.42 1.65 -0.53
C ASP A 195 34.05 2.44 0.75
N ALA A 196 32.77 2.41 1.15
CA ALA A 196 32.23 3.14 2.31
C ALA A 196 32.93 2.84 3.67
N SER A 197 33.72 1.77 3.75
CA SER A 197 34.48 1.39 4.96
C SER A 197 35.84 2.08 5.10
N LYS A 198 36.35 2.76 4.07
CA LYS A 198 37.70 3.34 4.04
C LYS A 198 37.66 4.86 4.17
N ALA A 199 38.40 5.41 5.13
CA ALA A 199 38.55 6.85 5.33
C ALA A 199 39.24 7.50 4.11
N PRO A 200 38.69 8.61 3.57
CA PRO A 200 39.42 9.50 2.68
C PRO A 200 40.64 10.13 3.40
N GLU A 201 41.71 10.41 2.67
CA GLU A 201 42.90 11.06 3.25
C GLU A 201 42.53 12.45 3.77
N GLY A 202 42.75 12.70 5.07
CA GLY A 202 42.40 13.96 5.74
C GLY A 202 41.08 13.98 6.50
N PHE A 203 40.23 12.94 6.40
CA PHE A 203 38.90 12.92 7.04
C PHE A 203 38.79 11.77 8.06
N PRO A 204 39.29 11.93 9.30
CA PRO A 204 39.38 10.85 10.28
C PRO A 204 38.06 10.53 11.02
N ILE A 205 37.05 11.38 10.95
CA ILE A 205 35.83 11.26 11.77
C ILE A 205 34.68 10.66 10.96
N LYS A 206 34.03 9.64 11.52
CA LYS A 206 32.89 8.93 10.91
C LYS A 206 31.57 9.54 11.37
N GLY A 207 30.82 10.15 10.46
CA GLY A 207 29.44 10.57 10.66
C GLY A 207 28.43 9.51 10.18
N ASN A 208 27.35 9.34 10.94
CA ASN A 208 26.20 8.51 10.54
C ASN A 208 24.94 9.38 10.44
N GLU A 209 24.33 9.44 9.24
CA GLU A 209 23.22 10.36 8.96
C GLU A 209 21.93 9.95 9.69
N ASP A 210 21.66 8.64 9.77
CA ASP A 210 20.45 8.08 10.39
C ASP A 210 20.33 8.42 11.89
N SER A 211 21.47 8.51 12.60
CA SER A 211 21.51 8.77 14.05
C SER A 211 21.98 10.17 14.45
N GLN A 212 22.41 10.99 13.48
CA GLN A 212 23.03 12.30 13.70
C GLN A 212 24.17 12.24 14.74
N LYS A 213 25.00 11.21 14.64
CA LYS A 213 26.15 10.99 15.54
C LYS A 213 27.47 10.91 14.77
N TYR A 214 28.52 11.43 15.39
CA TYR A 214 29.89 11.28 14.91
C TYR A 214 30.72 10.42 15.87
N HIS A 215 31.64 9.67 15.28
CA HIS A 215 32.58 8.78 15.97
C HIS A 215 34.01 9.22 15.67
N THR A 216 34.76 9.50 16.72
CA THR A 216 36.21 9.79 16.66
C THR A 216 37.00 8.48 16.63
N PRO A 217 38.25 8.47 16.13
CA PRO A 217 39.13 7.30 16.16
C PRO A 217 39.29 6.66 17.54
N ASP A 218 39.25 7.46 18.62
CA ASP A 218 39.36 6.99 20.00
C ASP A 218 38.06 6.36 20.56
N SER A 219 36.94 6.48 19.84
CA SER A 219 35.65 5.95 20.31
C SER A 219 35.58 4.43 20.22
N GLN A 220 35.02 3.79 21.25
CA GLN A 220 34.91 2.32 21.35
C GLN A 220 34.11 1.65 20.22
N TRP A 221 33.35 2.44 19.46
CA TRP A 221 32.54 1.97 18.33
C TRP A 221 33.13 2.32 16.96
N PHE A 222 34.26 3.04 16.89
CA PHE A 222 34.83 3.54 15.63
C PHE A 222 35.09 2.45 14.59
N GLU A 223 35.64 1.30 15.00
CA GLU A 223 35.90 0.17 14.09
C GLU A 223 34.62 -0.54 13.61
N GLN A 224 33.54 -0.47 14.41
CA GLN A 224 32.28 -1.17 14.14
C GLN A 224 31.29 -0.33 13.32
N THR A 225 31.35 1.00 13.44
CA THR A 225 30.49 1.92 12.70
C THR A 225 30.95 2.05 11.24
N VAL A 226 30.02 1.84 10.30
CA VAL A 226 30.15 2.26 8.90
C VAL A 226 29.76 3.74 8.80
N ALA A 227 30.55 4.54 8.10
CA ALA A 227 30.27 5.96 7.93
C ALA A 227 29.42 6.21 6.69
N ASP A 228 28.45 7.11 6.83
CA ASP A 228 27.69 7.66 5.70
C ASP A 228 28.35 8.96 5.19
N VAL A 229 29.01 9.68 6.09
CA VAL A 229 29.74 10.94 5.84
C VAL A 229 31.07 10.90 6.58
N TRP A 230 32.14 11.41 5.98
CA TRP A 230 33.45 11.55 6.62
C TRP A 230 33.77 13.03 6.85
N PHE A 231 34.17 13.39 8.07
CA PHE A 231 34.49 14.76 8.49
C PHE A 231 35.99 14.95 8.77
N ASP A 232 36.48 16.16 8.53
CA ASP A 232 37.86 16.59 8.80
C ASP A 232 38.13 16.80 10.30
N SER A 233 37.15 17.32 11.04
CA SER A 233 37.27 17.73 12.44
C SER A 233 35.97 17.52 13.24
N GLU A 234 36.08 17.49 14.57
CA GLU A 234 34.90 17.42 15.45
C GLU A 234 34.04 18.68 15.35
N GLU A 235 34.66 19.84 15.07
CA GLU A 235 34.00 21.13 14.92
C GLU A 235 33.12 21.15 13.66
N SER A 236 33.61 20.64 12.53
CA SER A 236 32.81 20.48 11.30
C SER A 236 31.62 19.53 11.49
N ALA A 237 31.82 18.41 12.20
CA ALA A 237 30.73 17.47 12.50
C ALA A 237 29.67 18.12 13.41
N ALA A 238 30.09 18.86 14.44
CA ALA A 238 29.17 19.58 15.33
C ALA A 238 28.44 20.74 14.61
N ALA A 239 29.13 21.48 13.74
CA ALA A 239 28.54 22.52 12.90
C ALA A 239 27.51 21.96 11.90
N ALA A 240 27.74 20.74 11.40
CA ALA A 240 26.78 19.99 10.59
C ALA A 240 25.60 19.38 11.40
N GLY A 241 25.57 19.59 12.73
CA GLY A 241 24.49 19.14 13.63
C GLY A 241 24.64 17.71 14.16
N PHE A 242 25.83 17.10 14.04
CA PHE A 242 26.09 15.76 14.58
C PHE A 242 26.56 15.84 16.04
N THR A 243 26.13 14.87 16.85
CA THR A 243 26.47 14.76 18.28
C THR A 243 27.54 13.70 18.54
N LYS A 244 28.35 13.86 19.60
CA LYS A 244 29.43 12.91 19.91
C LYS A 244 28.85 11.56 20.36
N ALA A 245 29.27 10.46 19.74
CA ALA A 245 28.80 9.14 20.12
C ALA A 245 29.43 8.67 21.44
N GLY A 246 28.65 8.67 22.53
CA GLY A 246 29.07 8.16 23.84
C GLY A 246 29.13 9.22 24.95
N GLU A 247 28.76 10.46 24.62
CA GLU A 247 28.46 11.55 25.58
C GLU A 247 26.98 11.52 26.01
#